data_AF-A0A3E1P6Z2-F1
#
_entry.id   AF-A0A3E1P6Z2-F1
#
_cell.length_a   1.000
_cell.length_b   1.000
_cell.length_c   1.000
_cell.angle_alpha   90.00
_cell.angle_beta   90.00
_cell.angle_gamma   90.00
#
_symmetry.space_group_name_H-M   'P 1'
#
loop_
_entity.id
_entity.type
_entity.pdbx_description
1 polymer ?
#
loop_
_entity_poly.entity_id
_entity_poly.type
_entity_poly.pdbx_seq_one_letter_code
_entity_poly.pdbx_strand_id
1 'polypeptide(L)'
;MAQKGDWYTWSTGITPAVHVTISSDEMVLDRTDPATKQGGISGRKSNEMKAEHLQILKKVEKNNRSYLIFQSFDGLYFVTTLQKSPSGDSVLMYCADGIEDGYKGLNEALDAIAKDKGADFYITLFKKEVIDAERRKGPVSKITEQEFGAALQVFNERMDKFWQDRGYGHFEPYHGFMNLIYGNAFASAFGEKYSKLSLVTKELKTPISNYSNNPTIKRLLESAGFLKSE
;
A
#
# COMPACT_ATOMS: atom_id res chain seq x y z
N MET A 1 10.57 -21.03 -6.15
CA MET A 1 9.97 -21.09 -4.80
C MET A 1 10.88 -20.35 -3.82
N ALA A 2 10.46 -19.17 -3.30
CA ALA A 2 11.09 -18.47 -2.16
C ALA A 2 10.33 -17.16 -1.80
N GLN A 3 9.00 -17.21 -1.70
CA GLN A 3 8.16 -16.07 -1.26
C GLN A 3 7.63 -16.23 0.16
N LYS A 4 7.77 -17.42 0.75
CA LYS A 4 7.44 -17.66 2.15
C LYS A 4 8.43 -16.92 3.05
N GLY A 5 7.95 -16.49 4.21
CA GLY A 5 8.77 -15.85 5.24
C GLY A 5 8.18 -14.53 5.71
N ASP A 6 9.01 -13.83 6.48
CA ASP A 6 8.69 -12.56 7.11
C ASP A 6 9.10 -11.40 6.22
N TRP A 7 8.16 -10.51 5.97
CA TRP A 7 8.31 -9.35 5.12
C TRP A 7 7.79 -8.09 5.81
N TYR A 8 8.18 -6.93 5.30
CA TYR A 8 7.74 -5.65 5.82
C TYR A 8 7.30 -4.73 4.70
N THR A 9 6.30 -3.89 4.94
CA THR A 9 5.80 -2.91 3.96
C THR A 9 5.45 -1.60 4.63
N TRP A 10 5.36 -0.53 3.85
CA TRP A 10 4.93 0.78 4.32
C TRP A 10 3.41 0.88 4.44
N SER A 11 2.94 1.62 5.46
CA SER A 11 1.53 1.92 5.69
C SER A 11 1.34 3.40 6.03
N THR A 12 0.14 3.93 5.80
CA THR A 12 -0.29 5.27 6.28
C THR A 12 -0.84 5.24 7.72
N GLY A 13 -0.73 4.11 8.42
CA GLY A 13 -1.18 3.95 9.80
C GLY A 13 -0.30 4.66 10.84
N ILE A 14 -0.61 4.46 12.13
CA ILE A 14 0.23 4.94 13.25
C ILE A 14 1.60 4.25 13.19
N THR A 15 1.61 2.99 12.76
CA THR A 15 2.79 2.17 12.55
C THR A 15 3.23 2.27 11.08
N PRO A 16 4.36 2.92 10.77
CA PRO A 16 4.78 3.20 9.40
C PRO A 16 5.22 1.95 8.65
N ALA A 17 5.68 0.91 9.36
CA ALA A 17 6.07 -0.37 8.81
C ALA A 17 5.18 -1.49 9.35
N VAL A 18 4.51 -2.22 8.46
CA VAL A 18 3.65 -3.37 8.75
C VAL A 18 4.43 -4.64 8.47
N HIS A 19 4.34 -5.61 9.37
CA HIS A 19 4.91 -6.94 9.18
C HIS A 19 3.92 -7.86 8.47
N VAL A 20 4.40 -8.61 7.49
CA VAL A 20 3.62 -9.50 6.64
C VAL A 20 4.28 -10.88 6.65
N THR A 21 3.61 -11.88 7.21
CA THR A 21 4.07 -13.27 7.18
C THR A 21 3.37 -14.00 6.05
N ILE A 22 4.13 -14.65 5.16
CA ILE A 22 3.58 -15.46 4.06
C ILE A 22 3.96 -16.93 4.30
N SER A 23 2.96 -17.79 4.48
CA SER A 23 3.14 -19.23 4.68
C SER A 23 2.71 -20.04 3.44
N SER A 24 2.39 -21.32 3.63
CA SER A 24 1.86 -22.19 2.56
C SER A 24 0.39 -21.95 2.27
N ASP A 25 -0.33 -21.58 3.31
CA ASP A 25 -1.77 -21.72 3.52
C ASP A 25 -2.40 -20.40 3.99
N GLU A 26 -1.58 -19.43 4.36
CA GLU A 26 -2.03 -18.16 4.90
C GLU A 26 -1.08 -17.00 4.55
N MET A 27 -1.65 -15.81 4.50
CA MET A 27 -0.92 -14.54 4.61
C MET A 27 -1.45 -13.80 5.85
N VAL A 28 -0.54 -13.43 6.74
CA VAL A 28 -0.87 -12.70 7.97
C VAL A 28 -0.31 -11.30 7.88
N LEU A 29 -1.15 -10.29 8.10
CA LEU A 29 -0.74 -8.90 8.20
C LEU A 29 -0.84 -8.47 9.66
N ASP A 30 0.32 -8.26 10.28
CA ASP A 30 0.37 -7.76 11.65
C ASP A 30 -0.18 -6.35 11.71
N ARG A 31 -1.11 -6.12 12.65
CA ARG A 31 -1.63 -4.81 13.08
C ARG A 31 -1.44 -3.69 12.04
N THR A 32 -2.26 -3.71 11.00
CA THR A 32 -2.48 -2.49 10.23
C THR A 32 -3.35 -1.58 11.09
N ASP A 33 -2.83 -0.44 11.54
CA ASP A 33 -3.69 0.53 12.21
C ASP A 33 -4.88 0.88 11.29
N PRO A 34 -6.10 1.06 11.85
CA PRO A 34 -7.21 1.52 11.06
C PRO A 34 -6.82 2.84 10.38
N ALA A 35 -7.27 2.99 9.13
CA ALA A 35 -7.06 4.22 8.37
C ALA A 35 -7.36 5.44 9.25
N THR A 36 -6.36 6.33 9.42
CA THR A 36 -6.58 7.51 10.25
C THR A 36 -7.56 8.43 9.55
N LYS A 37 -8.70 8.73 10.19
CA LYS A 37 -9.73 9.66 9.72
C LYS A 37 -9.22 11.07 9.36
N GLN A 38 -7.98 11.42 9.71
CA GLN A 38 -7.35 12.64 9.23
C GLN A 38 -6.83 12.43 7.81
N GLY A 39 -7.80 12.31 6.91
CA GLY A 39 -7.65 12.78 5.55
C GLY A 39 -8.48 12.12 4.46
N GLY A 40 -9.41 11.23 4.79
CA GLY A 40 -10.24 10.61 3.75
C GLY A 40 -9.48 9.64 2.82
N ILE A 41 -8.17 9.52 2.98
CA ILE A 41 -7.41 8.38 2.48
C ILE A 41 -7.77 7.18 3.36
N SER A 42 -8.49 6.26 2.73
CA SER A 42 -8.88 4.90 3.12
C SER A 42 -10.02 4.69 4.15
N GLY A 43 -10.94 3.81 3.75
CA GLY A 43 -11.12 2.49 4.35
C GLY A 43 -11.73 2.42 5.75
N ARG A 44 -12.75 1.59 5.91
CA ARG A 44 -13.54 1.37 7.15
C ARG A 44 -12.67 1.31 8.40
N LYS A 45 -13.08 2.02 9.47
CA LYS A 45 -12.51 1.86 10.82
C LYS A 45 -12.68 0.41 11.27
N SER A 46 -11.61 -0.38 11.30
CA SER A 46 -11.58 -1.58 12.12
C SER A 46 -11.31 -1.15 13.57
N ASN A 47 -12.24 -1.43 14.48
CA ASN A 47 -12.03 -1.27 15.92
C ASN A 47 -11.27 -2.47 16.52
N GLU A 48 -10.90 -3.47 15.71
CA GLU A 48 -10.21 -4.66 16.19
C GLU A 48 -8.71 -4.59 15.91
N MET A 49 -7.92 -4.42 16.97
CA MET A 49 -6.45 -4.42 16.98
C MET A 49 -5.84 -5.82 16.77
N LYS A 50 -6.43 -6.63 15.90
CA LYS A 50 -5.99 -8.00 15.61
C LYS A 50 -5.26 -8.04 14.26
N ALA A 51 -4.30 -8.95 14.14
CA ALA A 51 -3.70 -9.25 12.86
C ALA A 51 -4.79 -9.67 11.87
N GLU A 52 -4.63 -9.29 10.61
CA GLU A 52 -5.51 -9.74 9.53
C GLU A 52 -4.97 -11.06 8.99
N HIS A 53 -5.83 -12.08 9.00
CA HIS A 53 -5.51 -13.45 8.63
C HIS A 53 -6.21 -13.77 7.32
N LEU A 54 -5.44 -13.96 6.25
CA LEU A 54 -5.94 -14.24 4.91
C LEU A 54 -5.61 -15.68 4.52
N GLN A 55 -6.60 -16.56 4.56
CA GLN A 55 -6.43 -17.96 4.17
C GLN A 55 -6.27 -18.09 2.65
N ILE A 56 -5.20 -18.77 2.22
CA ILE A 56 -4.92 -19.06 0.82
C ILE A 56 -5.73 -20.29 0.41
N LEU A 57 -6.78 -20.08 -0.39
CA LEU A 57 -7.61 -21.16 -0.92
C LEU A 57 -6.95 -21.89 -2.08
N LYS A 58 -6.21 -21.14 -2.91
CA LYS A 58 -5.52 -21.71 -4.06
C LYS A 58 -4.29 -20.89 -4.42
N LYS A 59 -3.27 -21.62 -4.87
CA LYS A 59 -2.05 -21.04 -5.43
C LYS A 59 -1.91 -21.41 -6.90
N VAL A 60 -1.55 -20.43 -7.73
CA VAL A 60 -1.26 -20.64 -9.15
C VAL A 60 0.08 -20.02 -9.47
N GLU A 61 0.94 -20.74 -10.19
CA GLU A 61 2.22 -20.20 -10.69
C GLU A 61 2.07 -19.96 -12.19
N LYS A 62 2.21 -18.71 -12.64
CA LYS A 62 2.08 -18.34 -14.06
C LYS A 62 2.84 -17.03 -14.33
N ASN A 63 3.32 -16.79 -15.55
CA ASN A 63 3.91 -15.50 -15.95
C ASN A 63 5.04 -15.01 -15.01
N ASN A 64 5.86 -15.91 -14.44
CA ASN A 64 6.89 -15.62 -13.43
C ASN A 64 6.35 -14.98 -12.13
N ARG A 65 5.08 -15.20 -11.83
CA ARG A 65 4.37 -14.73 -10.63
C ARG A 65 3.71 -15.91 -9.91
N SER A 66 3.55 -15.73 -8.61
CA SER A 66 2.72 -16.61 -7.80
C SER A 66 1.43 -15.88 -7.44
N TYR A 67 0.31 -16.41 -7.89
CA TYR A 67 -1.02 -15.90 -7.60
C TYR A 67 -1.57 -16.64 -6.38
N LEU A 68 -2.06 -15.88 -5.42
CA LEU A 68 -2.70 -16.32 -4.20
C LEU A 68 -4.16 -15.92 -4.27
N ILE A 69 -5.05 -16.90 -4.17
CA ILE A 69 -6.50 -16.69 -4.18
C ILE A 69 -7.01 -16.80 -2.75
N PHE A 70 -7.75 -15.80 -2.31
CA PHE A 70 -8.35 -15.68 -0.99
C PHE A 70 -9.87 -15.58 -1.11
N GLN A 71 -10.56 -15.69 0.02
CA GLN A 71 -11.98 -15.37 0.12
C GLN A 71 -12.20 -14.42 1.30
N SER A 72 -12.96 -13.36 1.08
CA SER A 72 -13.37 -12.41 2.11
C SER A 72 -14.53 -12.97 2.95
N PHE A 73 -14.82 -12.30 4.07
CA PHE A 73 -15.87 -12.73 5.01
C PHE A 73 -17.28 -12.76 4.40
N ASP A 74 -17.54 -11.95 3.36
CA ASP A 74 -18.79 -11.88 2.60
C ASP A 74 -18.84 -12.86 1.43
N GLY A 75 -17.83 -13.75 1.32
CA GLY A 75 -17.82 -14.86 0.38
C GLY A 75 -17.25 -14.52 -1.01
N LEU A 76 -16.80 -13.29 -1.22
CA LEU A 76 -16.17 -12.86 -2.46
C LEU A 76 -14.73 -13.37 -2.55
N TYR A 77 -14.31 -13.75 -3.74
CA TYR A 77 -12.94 -14.19 -3.98
C TYR A 77 -12.11 -13.02 -4.47
N PHE A 78 -10.86 -12.93 -4.03
CA PHE A 78 -9.91 -11.96 -4.56
C PHE A 78 -8.55 -12.60 -4.76
N VAL A 79 -7.76 -12.02 -5.65
CA VAL A 79 -6.46 -12.56 -6.03
C VAL A 79 -5.39 -11.52 -5.70
N THR A 80 -4.22 -11.99 -5.28
CA THR A 80 -3.02 -11.16 -5.14
C THR A 80 -1.86 -11.91 -5.76
N THR A 81 -0.94 -11.19 -6.40
CA THR A 81 0.21 -11.79 -7.08
C THR A 81 1.49 -11.36 -6.38
N LEU A 82 2.44 -12.29 -6.29
CA LEU A 82 3.77 -12.06 -5.76
C LEU A 82 4.78 -12.24 -6.90
N GLN A 83 5.58 -11.22 -7.11
CA GLN A 83 6.68 -11.24 -8.08
C GLN A 83 7.97 -10.84 -7.38
N LYS A 84 9.03 -11.63 -7.51
CA LYS A 84 10.34 -11.20 -6.99
C LYS A 84 10.89 -10.06 -7.82
N SER A 85 11.48 -9.06 -7.17
CA SER A 85 12.28 -8.08 -7.89
C SER A 85 13.53 -8.75 -8.48
N PRO A 86 14.10 -8.19 -9.57
CA PRO A 86 15.30 -8.75 -10.19
C PRO A 86 16.50 -8.87 -9.23
N SER A 87 16.61 -7.97 -8.23
CA SER A 87 17.66 -8.05 -7.20
C SER A 87 17.40 -9.13 -6.14
N GLY A 88 16.15 -9.59 -6.00
CA GLY A 88 15.74 -10.57 -4.99
C GLY A 88 15.62 -10.01 -3.57
N ASP A 89 15.78 -8.70 -3.38
CA ASP A 89 15.70 -8.03 -2.08
C ASP A 89 14.30 -7.56 -1.71
N SER A 90 13.37 -7.66 -2.66
CA SER A 90 11.97 -7.34 -2.43
C SER A 90 11.05 -8.28 -3.18
N VAL A 91 9.81 -8.35 -2.69
CA VAL A 91 8.70 -8.98 -3.39
C VAL A 91 7.69 -7.89 -3.72
N LEU A 92 7.33 -7.79 -5.00
CA LEU A 92 6.27 -6.92 -5.46
C LEU A 92 4.95 -7.69 -5.31
N MET A 93 4.08 -7.16 -4.47
CA MET A 93 2.75 -7.69 -4.23
C MET A 93 1.74 -6.84 -5.00
N TYR A 94 1.19 -7.38 -6.08
CA TYR A 94 0.14 -6.72 -6.85
C TYR A 94 -1.20 -7.26 -6.38
N CYS A 95 -2.12 -6.40 -5.97
CA CYS A 95 -3.52 -6.83 -5.82
C CYS A 95 -4.02 -7.16 -7.23
N ALA A 96 -4.67 -8.29 -7.46
CA ALA A 96 -5.00 -8.71 -8.82
C ALA A 96 -6.39 -8.24 -9.24
N ASP A 97 -6.42 -7.63 -10.42
CA ASP A 97 -7.45 -7.62 -11.47
C ASP A 97 -8.92 -7.37 -11.05
N GLY A 98 -9.19 -6.13 -10.69
CA GLY A 98 -10.16 -5.34 -11.45
C GLY A 98 -11.65 -5.56 -11.39
N ILE A 99 -12.16 -6.52 -10.63
CA ILE A 99 -13.59 -6.59 -10.39
C ILE A 99 -13.95 -5.78 -9.15
N GLU A 100 -14.82 -4.78 -9.36
CA GLU A 100 -15.38 -3.85 -8.35
C GLU A 100 -15.93 -4.60 -7.12
N ASP A 101 -16.49 -5.79 -7.34
CA ASP A 101 -17.12 -6.62 -6.31
C ASP A 101 -16.37 -7.93 -6.02
N GLY A 102 -15.09 -8.06 -6.40
CA GLY A 102 -14.37 -9.35 -6.35
C GLY A 102 -14.99 -10.44 -7.24
N TYR A 103 -14.38 -11.62 -7.29
CA TYR A 103 -14.87 -12.74 -8.10
C TYR A 103 -15.96 -13.52 -7.35
N LYS A 104 -17.02 -13.92 -8.05
CA LYS A 104 -18.16 -14.67 -7.47
C LYS A 104 -17.82 -16.15 -7.26
N GLY A 105 -16.71 -16.63 -7.81
CA GLY A 105 -16.25 -18.00 -7.63
C GLY A 105 -14.80 -18.22 -8.03
N LEU A 106 -14.28 -19.37 -7.62
CA LEU A 106 -12.88 -19.75 -7.85
C LEU A 106 -12.52 -19.83 -9.34
N ASN A 107 -13.43 -20.28 -10.20
CA ASN A 107 -13.18 -20.37 -11.65
C ASN A 107 -13.04 -18.99 -12.29
N GLU A 108 -13.85 -18.02 -11.87
CA GLU A 108 -13.77 -16.65 -12.36
C GLU A 108 -12.44 -15.99 -11.96
N ALA A 109 -11.97 -16.24 -10.73
CA ALA A 109 -10.65 -15.83 -10.27
C ALA A 109 -9.52 -16.48 -11.11
N LEU A 110 -9.65 -17.75 -11.49
CA LEU A 110 -8.66 -18.44 -12.34
C LEU A 110 -8.64 -17.91 -13.78
N ASP A 111 -9.80 -17.58 -14.33
CA ASP A 111 -9.92 -16.98 -15.66
C ASP A 111 -9.32 -15.57 -15.70
N ALA A 112 -9.46 -14.80 -14.61
CA ALA A 112 -8.84 -13.49 -14.47
C ALA A 112 -7.30 -13.59 -14.42
N ILE A 113 -6.75 -14.54 -13.64
CA ILE A 113 -5.30 -14.86 -13.65
C ILE A 113 -4.81 -15.17 -15.07
N ALA A 114 -5.65 -15.78 -15.91
CA ALA A 114 -5.26 -16.08 -17.28
C ALA A 114 -5.14 -14.84 -18.17
N LYS A 115 -5.86 -13.76 -17.83
CA LYS A 115 -5.95 -12.49 -18.56
C LYS A 115 -5.04 -11.39 -17.98
N ASP A 116 -4.48 -11.58 -16.79
CA ASP A 116 -3.54 -10.65 -16.16
C ASP A 116 -2.39 -10.27 -17.10
N LYS A 117 -2.33 -8.97 -17.44
CA LYS A 117 -1.32 -8.37 -18.31
C LYS A 117 -0.18 -7.68 -17.55
N GLY A 118 -0.21 -7.70 -16.21
CA GLY A 118 0.66 -6.85 -15.39
C GLY A 118 -0.04 -5.59 -14.94
N ALA A 119 0.15 -5.27 -13.66
CA ALA A 119 -0.36 -4.06 -13.04
C ALA A 119 0.78 -3.05 -12.82
N ASP A 120 0.44 -1.76 -12.87
CA ASP A 120 1.35 -0.64 -12.59
C ASP A 120 1.49 -0.35 -11.09
N PHE A 121 0.56 -0.85 -10.26
CA PHE A 121 0.51 -0.58 -8.82
C PHE A 121 0.81 -1.83 -8.00
N TYR A 122 1.76 -1.69 -7.07
CA TYR A 122 2.20 -2.76 -6.19
C TYR A 122 2.51 -2.25 -4.79
N ILE A 123 2.34 -3.16 -3.83
CA ILE A 123 2.87 -3.07 -2.48
C ILE A 123 4.26 -3.71 -2.52
N THR A 124 5.27 -2.99 -2.01
CA THR A 124 6.61 -3.56 -1.93
C THR A 124 6.81 -4.22 -0.57
N LEU A 125 7.13 -5.50 -0.61
CA LEU A 125 7.51 -6.29 0.54
C LEU A 125 9.03 -6.31 0.63
N PHE A 126 9.56 -5.81 1.73
CA PHE A 126 10.98 -5.67 2.00
C PHE A 126 11.43 -6.68 3.06
N LYS A 127 12.71 -7.07 2.99
CA LYS A 127 13.35 -7.74 4.12
C LYS A 127 13.54 -6.76 5.28
N LYS A 128 13.71 -7.30 6.49
CA LYS A 128 13.88 -6.51 7.73
C LYS A 128 15.04 -5.51 7.65
N GLU A 129 16.12 -5.87 6.98
CA GLU A 129 17.34 -5.07 6.90
C GLU A 129 17.10 -3.74 6.17
N VAL A 130 16.19 -3.71 5.20
CA VAL A 130 15.78 -2.48 4.51
C VAL A 130 15.08 -1.53 5.48
N ILE A 131 14.19 -2.06 6.32
CA ILE A 131 13.48 -1.28 7.34
C ILE A 131 14.45 -0.75 8.40
N ASP A 132 15.40 -1.59 8.84
CA ASP A 132 16.38 -1.18 9.84
C ASP A 132 17.37 -0.13 9.31
N ALA A 133 17.66 -0.13 8.01
CA ALA A 133 18.46 0.91 7.37
C ALA A 133 17.79 2.30 7.42
N GLU A 134 16.44 2.36 7.40
CA GLU A 134 15.70 3.62 7.49
C GLU A 134 15.89 4.34 8.83
N ARG A 135 16.25 3.64 9.91
CA ARG A 135 16.48 4.23 11.23
C ARG A 135 17.68 5.19 11.25
N ARG A 136 18.57 5.11 10.26
CA ARG A 136 19.78 5.94 10.15
C ARG A 136 19.54 7.25 9.39
N LYS A 137 18.37 7.39 8.75
CA LYS A 137 18.04 8.55 7.91
C LYS A 137 17.43 9.68 8.74
N GLY A 138 17.49 10.90 8.19
CA GLY A 138 16.90 12.07 8.85
C GLY A 138 15.37 12.00 8.89
N PRO A 139 14.71 12.56 9.92
CA PRO A 139 13.26 12.56 9.98
C PRO A 139 12.65 13.54 8.97
N VAL A 140 11.44 13.24 8.50
CA VAL A 140 10.67 14.09 7.57
C VAL A 140 10.30 15.44 8.18
N SER A 141 10.31 15.58 9.51
CA SER A 141 10.09 16.87 10.18
C SER A 141 11.14 17.93 9.83
N LYS A 142 12.27 17.55 9.22
CA LYS A 142 13.32 18.44 8.71
C LYS A 142 13.25 18.68 7.20
N ILE A 143 12.21 18.19 6.52
CA ILE A 143 12.04 18.40 5.08
C ILE A 143 11.91 19.89 4.78
N THR A 144 12.48 20.33 3.65
CA THR A 144 12.29 21.71 3.18
C THR A 144 10.94 21.89 2.49
N GLU A 145 10.49 23.14 2.36
CA GLU A 145 9.24 23.47 1.67
C GLU A 145 9.21 22.91 0.23
N GLN A 146 10.30 23.11 -0.52
CA GLN A 146 10.42 22.65 -1.91
C GLN A 146 10.36 21.13 -2.02
N GLU A 147 11.11 20.41 -1.17
CA GLU A 147 11.11 18.95 -1.15
C GLU A 147 9.75 18.39 -0.73
N PHE A 148 9.07 19.04 0.22
CA PHE A 148 7.75 18.62 0.67
C PHE A 148 6.69 18.81 -0.41
N GLY A 149 6.66 19.97 -1.07
CA GLY A 149 5.77 20.23 -2.19
C GLY A 149 6.00 19.25 -3.35
N ALA A 150 7.25 18.99 -3.71
CA ALA A 150 7.58 18.02 -4.75
C ALA A 150 7.13 16.59 -4.39
N ALA A 151 7.37 16.15 -3.15
CA ALA A 151 6.93 14.83 -2.67
C ALA A 151 5.40 14.70 -2.69
N LEU A 152 4.66 15.73 -2.25
CA LEU A 152 3.21 15.73 -2.31
C LEU A 152 2.69 15.69 -3.74
N GLN A 153 3.34 16.39 -4.67
CA GLN A 153 2.97 16.35 -6.08
C GLN A 153 3.15 14.95 -6.66
N VAL A 154 4.32 14.33 -6.47
CA VAL A 154 4.58 12.94 -6.92
C VAL A 154 3.58 11.96 -6.32
N PHE A 155 3.23 12.13 -5.04
CA PHE A 155 2.23 11.30 -4.39
C PHE A 155 0.84 11.47 -5.04
N ASN A 156 0.37 12.71 -5.22
CA ASN A 156 -0.92 12.98 -5.83
C ASN A 156 -0.99 12.47 -7.27
N GLU A 157 0.03 12.72 -8.09
CA GLU A 157 0.08 12.21 -9.48
C GLU A 157 0.01 10.67 -9.52
N ARG A 158 0.70 9.98 -8.60
CA ARG A 158 0.64 8.52 -8.49
C ARG A 158 -0.74 8.04 -8.06
N MET A 159 -1.38 8.72 -7.11
CA MET A 159 -2.72 8.34 -6.65
C MET A 159 -3.79 8.69 -7.68
N ASP A 160 -3.66 9.79 -8.40
CA ASP A 160 -4.55 10.15 -9.49
C ASP A 160 -4.49 9.10 -10.60
N LYS A 161 -3.29 8.65 -10.99
CA LYS A 161 -3.14 7.54 -11.94
C LYS A 161 -3.79 6.26 -11.39
N PHE A 162 -3.60 5.96 -10.11
CA PHE A 162 -4.23 4.81 -9.46
C PHE A 162 -5.76 4.86 -9.54
N TRP A 163 -6.35 6.02 -9.26
CA TRP A 163 -7.80 6.21 -9.31
C TRP A 163 -8.35 6.28 -10.74
N GLN A 164 -7.59 6.81 -11.69
CA GLN A 164 -7.94 6.76 -13.11
C GLN A 164 -7.96 5.33 -13.61
N ASP A 165 -6.92 4.55 -13.31
CA ASP A 165 -6.87 3.12 -13.65
C ASP A 165 -8.02 2.35 -12.97
N ARG A 166 -8.43 2.73 -11.75
CA ARG A 166 -9.65 2.22 -11.10
C ARG A 166 -10.95 2.66 -11.79
N GLY A 167 -11.07 3.94 -12.16
CA GLY A 167 -12.28 4.54 -12.75
C GLY A 167 -12.67 3.97 -14.11
N TYR A 168 -11.76 3.25 -14.78
CA TYR A 168 -12.04 2.46 -15.97
C TYR A 168 -12.53 1.03 -15.67
N GLY A 169 -12.86 0.72 -14.41
CA GLY A 169 -13.36 -0.60 -13.99
C GLY A 169 -12.29 -1.69 -14.01
N HIS A 170 -11.02 -1.32 -13.79
CA HIS A 170 -9.89 -2.26 -13.85
C HIS A 170 -9.27 -2.57 -12.50
N PHE A 171 -9.71 -1.97 -11.38
CA PHE A 171 -9.07 -2.22 -10.09
C PHE A 171 -9.89 -1.87 -8.84
N GLU A 172 -10.37 -2.87 -8.09
CA GLU A 172 -10.76 -2.71 -6.68
C GLU A 172 -9.81 -3.57 -5.84
N PRO A 173 -8.80 -2.97 -5.16
CA PRO A 173 -7.97 -3.76 -4.27
C PRO A 173 -8.82 -4.21 -3.09
N TYR A 174 -8.51 -5.41 -2.60
CA TYR A 174 -9.04 -5.85 -1.31
C TYR A 174 -8.88 -4.72 -0.29
N HIS A 175 -9.99 -4.29 0.31
CA HIS A 175 -10.06 -3.05 1.08
C HIS A 175 -9.03 -2.98 2.22
N GLY A 176 -8.63 -4.13 2.79
CA GLY A 176 -7.54 -4.23 3.78
C GLY A 176 -6.18 -3.76 3.26
N PHE A 177 -5.93 -3.83 1.96
CA PHE A 177 -4.67 -3.43 1.33
C PHE A 177 -4.60 -1.96 0.94
N MET A 178 -5.70 -1.20 1.01
CA MET A 178 -5.71 0.22 0.64
C MET A 178 -4.69 1.04 1.46
N ASN A 179 -4.59 0.79 2.76
CA ASN A 179 -3.60 1.45 3.62
C ASN A 179 -2.16 1.18 3.18
N LEU A 180 -1.89 -0.01 2.64
CA LEU A 180 -0.57 -0.42 2.19
C LEU A 180 -0.23 0.17 0.82
N ILE A 181 -1.20 0.23 -0.09
CA ILE A 181 -1.06 0.89 -1.40
C ILE A 181 -0.70 2.36 -1.19
N TYR A 182 -1.50 3.06 -0.39
CA TYR A 182 -1.25 4.46 -0.05
C TYR A 182 0.07 4.64 0.70
N GLY A 183 0.38 3.76 1.66
CA GLY A 183 1.64 3.80 2.40
C GLY A 183 2.86 3.66 1.50
N ASN A 184 2.81 2.74 0.55
CA ASN A 184 3.88 2.55 -0.44
C ASN A 184 4.00 3.73 -1.41
N ALA A 185 2.87 4.24 -1.91
CA ALA A 185 2.86 5.40 -2.78
C ALA A 185 3.47 6.62 -2.08
N PHE A 186 3.05 6.86 -0.83
CA PHE A 186 3.57 7.94 0.00
C PHE A 186 5.05 7.75 0.31
N ALA A 187 5.46 6.59 0.82
CA ALA A 187 6.88 6.31 1.12
C ALA A 187 7.81 6.48 -0.09
N SER A 188 7.35 6.07 -1.28
CA SER A 188 8.08 6.21 -2.54
C SER A 188 8.20 7.67 -3.00
N ALA A 189 7.22 8.52 -2.69
CA ALA A 189 7.20 9.91 -3.14
C ALA A 189 8.22 10.78 -2.39
N PHE A 190 8.55 10.43 -1.16
CA PHE A 190 9.62 11.10 -0.42
C PHE A 190 10.97 10.54 -0.91
N GLY A 191 11.97 11.40 -1.08
CA GLY A 191 13.31 10.95 -1.51
C GLY A 191 14.00 10.03 -0.49
N GLU A 192 15.12 9.42 -0.89
CA GLU A 192 15.88 8.48 -0.03
C GLU A 192 16.55 9.13 1.18
N LYS A 193 16.66 10.47 1.18
CA LYS A 193 17.25 11.28 2.25
C LYS A 193 16.49 11.16 3.58
N TYR A 194 15.17 10.99 3.51
CA TYR A 194 14.30 10.99 4.69
C TYR A 194 13.87 9.58 5.06
N SER A 195 13.84 9.31 6.37
CA SER A 195 13.41 8.04 6.93
C SER A 195 11.94 7.79 6.64
N LYS A 196 11.62 6.66 6.00
CA LYS A 196 10.22 6.27 5.76
C LYS A 196 9.48 5.96 7.06
N LEU A 197 10.21 5.54 8.09
CA LEU A 197 9.69 5.35 9.44
C LEU A 197 9.22 6.66 10.10
N SER A 198 9.64 7.81 9.58
CA SER A 198 9.17 9.11 10.07
C SER A 198 7.94 9.63 9.33
N LEU A 199 7.42 8.92 8.32
CA LEU A 199 6.20 9.30 7.60
C LEU A 199 4.93 8.95 8.39
N VAL A 200 4.87 9.43 9.62
CA VAL A 200 3.76 9.25 10.55
C VAL A 200 3.12 10.58 10.89
N THR A 201 1.85 10.56 11.31
CA THR A 201 1.07 11.77 11.60
C THR A 201 1.79 12.74 12.53
N LYS A 202 2.49 12.24 13.56
CA LYS A 202 3.21 13.08 14.53
C LYS A 202 4.29 13.94 13.86
N GLU A 203 5.11 13.35 13.00
CA GLU A 203 6.23 14.02 12.34
C GLU A 203 5.77 14.87 11.15
N LEU A 204 4.67 14.49 10.49
CA LEU A 204 4.07 15.26 9.40
C LEU A 204 3.40 16.56 9.86
N LYS A 205 3.00 16.68 11.13
CA LYS A 205 2.41 17.92 11.68
C LYS A 205 3.32 19.13 11.50
N THR A 206 4.63 18.97 11.68
CA THR A 206 5.60 20.07 11.54
C THR A 206 5.65 20.63 10.12
N PRO A 207 5.95 19.84 9.07
CA PRO A 207 5.98 20.36 7.70
C PRO A 207 4.60 20.83 7.23
N ILE A 208 3.50 20.17 7.63
CA ILE A 208 2.14 20.66 7.32
C ILE A 208 1.94 22.05 7.92
N SER A 209 2.24 22.26 9.20
CA SER A 209 2.07 23.57 9.86
C SER A 209 3.00 24.64 9.29
N ASN A 210 4.22 24.28 8.87
CA ASN A 210 5.18 25.24 8.34
C ASN A 210 4.85 25.67 6.92
N TYR A 211 4.27 24.77 6.11
CA TYR A 211 4.19 24.96 4.66
C TYR A 211 2.76 25.06 4.11
N SER A 212 1.71 24.84 4.91
CA SER A 212 0.31 24.94 4.46
C SER A 212 -0.15 26.36 4.08
N ASN A 213 0.61 27.40 4.45
CA ASN A 213 0.34 28.77 4.01
C ASN A 213 0.70 28.99 2.53
N ASN A 214 1.52 28.12 1.93
CA ASN A 214 1.77 28.13 0.49
C ASN A 214 0.53 27.56 -0.24
N PRO A 215 -0.15 28.32 -1.13
CA PRO A 215 -1.38 27.89 -1.78
C PRO A 215 -1.26 26.59 -2.58
N THR A 216 -0.12 26.38 -3.24
CA THR A 216 0.14 25.15 -4.00
C THR A 216 0.24 23.95 -3.07
N ILE A 217 0.97 24.09 -1.95
CA ILE A 217 1.11 23.02 -0.96
C ILE A 217 -0.21 22.77 -0.24
N LYS A 218 -0.99 23.82 0.09
CA LYS A 218 -2.34 23.67 0.66
C LYS A 218 -3.22 22.80 -0.22
N ARG A 219 -3.29 23.11 -1.51
CA ARG A 219 -4.08 22.32 -2.48
C ARG A 219 -3.61 20.88 -2.56
N LEU A 220 -2.29 20.64 -2.62
CA LEU A 220 -1.75 19.28 -2.65
C LEU A 220 -2.04 18.49 -1.36
N LEU A 221 -2.04 19.17 -0.20
CA LEU A 221 -2.41 18.57 1.08
C LEU A 221 -3.91 18.25 1.16
N GLU A 222 -4.77 19.09 0.58
CA GLU A 222 -6.21 18.82 0.47
C GLU A 222 -6.50 17.65 -0.48
N SER A 223 -5.85 17.60 -1.65
CA SER A 223 -5.96 16.49 -2.61
C SER A 223 -5.42 15.18 -2.02
N ALA A 224 -4.32 15.25 -1.28
CA ALA A 224 -3.79 14.13 -0.50
C ALA A 224 -4.57 13.89 0.80
N GLY A 225 -5.65 14.61 1.03
CA GLY A 225 -6.53 14.39 2.17
C GLY A 225 -6.05 14.94 3.51
N PHE A 226 -4.77 15.28 3.69
CA PHE A 226 -4.24 15.77 4.96
C PHE A 226 -4.95 17.01 5.53
N LEU A 227 -5.61 17.80 4.69
CA LEU A 227 -6.43 18.94 5.08
C LEU A 227 -7.87 18.78 4.58
N LYS A 228 -8.83 19.40 5.26
CA LYS A 228 -10.19 19.52 4.75
C LYS A 228 -10.23 20.56 3.64
N SER A 229 -10.87 20.23 2.52
CA SER A 229 -11.28 21.22 1.53
C SER A 229 -12.32 22.14 2.16
N GLU A 230 -12.11 23.45 2.07
CA GLU A 230 -13.08 24.49 2.46
C GLU A 230 -14.20 24.63 1.43
#